data_AF-G0VKX9-F1
#
_entry.id   AF-G0VKX9-F1
#
_cell.length_a   1.000
_cell.length_b   1.000
_cell.length_c   1.000
_cell.angle_alpha   90.00
_cell.angle_beta   90.00
_cell.angle_gamma   90.00
#
_symmetry.space_group_name_H-M   'P 1'
#
loop_
_entity.id
_entity.type
_entity.pdbx_description
1 polymer ?
#
loop_
_entity_poly.entity_id
_entity_poly.type
_entity_poly.pdbx_seq_one_letter_code
_entity_poly.pdbx_strand_id
1 'polypeptide(L)'
;MRLDDILKQQSEINSLIESLSVIHKKALCDPSLSSSLDNIRNDIEVCFNDQCVLNDMLTSHNGEIKEEIDALRGCEKSFDKCNEKEKELLQNLKFWDERITPSSSSIIVDELTKITISSSYRSPLNRYIELVGAGNTSLGNSESGDDTHMSDVDLLKSIRTLEIANETNTAEIKQLESLLTTFKKDNQFIQKELKIQTLKVKSERNKIMDGLNKIKERKEELMSKANFPLESSSKPASLTSRLLNMAMNDNNSNSNDNKNQVLEETKHFKHYVKIRIQSLEDQLAQEKDNNSNLITTKNVWRECINAIHDLEGTLRVAIENNRFEVEEVKKRIDNTVNYLASCIESSDNKILRTLILNEQEVLENAIKELGSTDKRKPEMIYDSSSRTSDNNSKKNISPPFLTVSKSPPKIGLSDKTTSGNLENLTVVRNNIKKNK
;
A
#
# COMPACT_ATOMS: atom_id res chain seq x y z
N MET A 1 -22.93 5.37 8.40
CA MET A 1 -23.65 4.13 8.02
C MET A 1 -22.60 3.10 7.68
N ARG A 2 -22.80 1.81 7.97
CA ARG A 2 -21.86 0.79 7.48
C ARG A 2 -22.10 0.55 5.99
N LEU A 3 -21.06 0.18 5.22
CA LEU A 3 -21.16 -0.11 3.79
C LEU A 3 -22.28 -1.13 3.49
N ASP A 4 -22.41 -2.16 4.32
CA ASP A 4 -23.47 -3.18 4.19
C ASP A 4 -24.89 -2.58 4.29
N ASP A 5 -25.08 -1.57 5.15
CA ASP A 5 -26.37 -0.89 5.28
C ASP A 5 -26.68 -0.03 4.05
N ILE A 6 -25.65 0.58 3.45
CA ILE A 6 -25.77 1.40 2.22
C ILE A 6 -26.16 0.48 1.05
N LEU A 7 -25.46 -0.63 0.86
CA LEU A 7 -25.76 -1.59 -0.22
C LEU A 7 -27.15 -2.19 -0.08
N LYS A 8 -27.58 -2.47 1.15
CA LYS A 8 -28.93 -2.96 1.41
C LYS A 8 -30.00 -1.92 1.05
N GLN A 9 -29.82 -0.68 1.48
CA GLN A 9 -30.74 0.42 1.13
C GLN A 9 -30.81 0.65 -0.39
N GLN A 10 -29.70 0.52 -1.11
CA GLN A 10 -29.68 0.63 -2.57
C GLN A 10 -30.56 -0.43 -3.24
N SER A 11 -30.49 -1.67 -2.74
CA SER A 11 -31.33 -2.77 -3.23
C SER A 11 -32.82 -2.55 -2.94
N GLU A 12 -33.14 -2.02 -1.75
CA GLU A 12 -34.51 -1.71 -1.34
C GLU A 12 -35.11 -0.58 -2.20
N ILE A 13 -34.34 0.48 -2.48
CA ILE A 13 -34.77 1.58 -3.35
C ILE A 13 -35.00 1.09 -4.79
N ASN A 14 -34.11 0.26 -5.34
CA ASN A 14 -34.30 -0.31 -6.67
C ASN A 14 -35.59 -1.14 -6.76
N SER A 15 -35.85 -1.98 -5.76
CA SER A 15 -37.09 -2.77 -5.70
C SER A 15 -38.33 -1.88 -5.57
N LEU A 16 -38.24 -0.79 -4.80
CA LEU A 16 -39.30 0.19 -4.67
C LEU A 16 -39.58 0.88 -6.01
N ILE A 17 -38.57 1.32 -6.74
CA ILE A 17 -38.70 1.93 -8.07
C ILE A 17 -39.39 0.97 -9.05
N GLU A 18 -39.01 -0.31 -9.06
CA GLU A 18 -39.66 -1.31 -9.89
C GLU A 18 -41.14 -1.45 -9.53
N SER A 19 -41.48 -1.51 -8.24
CA SER A 19 -42.88 -1.58 -7.80
C SER A 19 -43.69 -0.34 -8.16
N LEU A 20 -43.10 0.85 -8.02
CA LEU A 20 -43.72 2.12 -8.39
C LEU A 20 -43.93 2.20 -9.89
N SER A 21 -43.03 1.66 -10.71
CA SER A 21 -43.22 1.63 -12.18
C SER A 21 -44.45 0.84 -12.61
N VAL A 22 -44.78 -0.25 -11.89
CA VAL A 22 -45.98 -1.05 -12.13
C VAL A 22 -47.24 -0.31 -11.69
N ILE A 23 -47.19 0.32 -10.51
CA ILE A 23 -48.30 1.12 -9.97
C ILE A 23 -48.57 2.33 -10.86
N HIS A 24 -47.53 2.98 -11.36
CA HIS A 24 -47.61 4.11 -12.28
C HIS A 24 -48.33 3.74 -13.57
N LYS A 25 -47.95 2.63 -14.21
CA LYS A 25 -48.65 2.12 -15.40
C LYS A 25 -50.13 1.87 -15.12
N LYS A 26 -50.46 1.32 -13.94
CA LYS A 26 -51.86 1.08 -13.55
C LYS A 26 -52.63 2.37 -13.32
N ALA A 27 -52.03 3.35 -12.66
CA ALA A 27 -52.65 4.66 -12.38
C ALA A 27 -52.91 5.47 -13.66
N LEU A 28 -52.06 5.30 -14.68
CA LEU A 28 -52.24 5.91 -15.99
C LEU A 28 -53.45 5.34 -16.77
N CYS A 29 -53.81 4.07 -16.57
CA CYS A 29 -54.92 3.42 -17.28
C CYS A 29 -56.24 3.40 -16.48
N ASP A 30 -56.18 3.53 -15.15
CA ASP A 30 -57.35 3.40 -14.28
C ASP A 30 -57.83 4.78 -13.77
N PRO A 31 -59.02 5.26 -14.19
CA PRO A 31 -59.54 6.56 -13.80
C PRO A 31 -59.81 6.68 -12.29
N SER A 32 -59.94 5.57 -11.55
CA SER A 32 -60.09 5.59 -10.10
C SER A 32 -58.81 5.99 -9.35
N LEU A 33 -57.65 5.78 -9.99
CA LEU A 33 -56.32 6.06 -9.43
C LEU A 33 -55.69 7.34 -9.98
N SER A 34 -56.35 8.01 -10.94
CA SER A 34 -55.90 9.27 -11.55
C SER A 34 -55.52 10.34 -10.51
N SER A 35 -56.28 10.46 -9.41
CA SER A 35 -55.99 11.42 -8.34
C SER A 35 -54.68 11.17 -7.58
N SER A 36 -54.09 9.99 -7.72
CA SER A 36 -52.83 9.60 -7.09
C SER A 36 -51.62 9.67 -8.03
N LEU A 37 -51.82 9.98 -9.31
CA LEU A 37 -50.77 9.96 -10.34
C LEU A 37 -49.63 10.94 -10.04
N ASP A 38 -49.96 12.18 -9.63
CA ASP A 38 -48.95 13.18 -9.25
C ASP A 38 -48.13 12.73 -8.03
N ASN A 39 -48.76 12.07 -7.05
CA ASN A 39 -48.07 11.53 -5.90
C ASN A 39 -47.11 10.39 -6.32
N ILE A 40 -47.54 9.50 -7.21
CA ILE A 40 -46.70 8.41 -7.72
C ILE A 40 -45.51 8.95 -8.53
N ARG A 41 -45.72 9.96 -9.39
CA ARG A 41 -44.66 10.63 -10.16
C ARG A 41 -43.62 11.26 -9.22
N ASN A 42 -44.08 11.92 -8.16
CA ASN A 42 -43.22 12.51 -7.14
C ASN A 42 -42.49 11.44 -6.30
N ASP A 43 -43.14 10.33 -5.94
CA ASP A 43 -42.52 9.22 -5.21
C ASP A 43 -41.39 8.57 -6.05
N ILE A 44 -41.58 8.45 -7.37
CA ILE A 44 -40.53 8.00 -8.30
C ILE A 44 -39.37 9.00 -8.35
N GLU A 45 -39.65 10.32 -8.39
CA GLU A 45 -38.60 11.35 -8.34
C GLU A 45 -37.81 11.29 -7.02
N VAL A 46 -38.49 11.09 -5.89
CA VAL A 46 -37.86 10.92 -4.58
C VAL A 46 -36.97 9.68 -4.57
N CYS A 47 -37.40 8.56 -5.13
CA CYS A 47 -36.57 7.36 -5.21
C CYS A 47 -35.31 7.57 -6.06
N PHE A 48 -35.41 8.25 -7.21
CA PHE A 48 -34.22 8.61 -7.99
C PHE A 48 -33.30 9.58 -7.24
N ASN A 49 -33.86 10.51 -6.48
CA ASN A 49 -33.08 11.41 -5.63
C ASN A 49 -32.36 10.66 -4.49
N ASP A 50 -33.06 9.75 -3.82
CA ASP A 50 -32.50 8.92 -2.76
C ASP A 50 -31.39 8.02 -3.31
N GLN A 51 -31.54 7.50 -4.52
CA GLN A 51 -30.50 6.73 -5.21
C GLN A 51 -29.25 7.58 -5.50
N CYS A 52 -29.40 8.85 -5.91
CA CYS A 52 -28.28 9.78 -6.03
C CYS A 52 -27.62 10.06 -4.67
N VAL A 53 -28.40 10.34 -3.63
CA VAL A 53 -27.88 10.63 -2.27
C VAL A 53 -27.13 9.42 -1.69
N LEU A 54 -27.65 8.21 -1.89
CA LEU A 54 -26.99 6.99 -1.46
C LEU A 54 -25.66 6.79 -2.18
N ASN A 55 -25.62 7.08 -3.48
CA ASN A 55 -24.41 6.92 -4.27
C ASN A 55 -23.37 8.03 -4.00
N ASP A 56 -23.82 9.25 -3.65
CA ASP A 56 -22.97 10.30 -3.09
C ASP A 56 -22.40 9.88 -1.71
N MET A 57 -23.18 9.15 -0.91
CA MET A 57 -22.69 8.57 0.35
C MET A 57 -21.67 7.44 0.11
N LEU A 58 -21.84 6.65 -0.95
CA LEU A 58 -20.94 5.58 -1.36
C LEU A 58 -19.62 6.15 -1.92
N THR A 59 -19.71 7.19 -2.75
CA THR A 59 -18.52 7.92 -3.27
C THR A 59 -17.79 8.71 -2.19
N SER A 60 -18.44 9.13 -1.11
CA SER A 60 -17.77 9.69 0.07
C SER A 60 -17.14 8.63 0.97
N HIS A 61 -17.73 7.43 1.08
CA HIS A 61 -17.10 6.25 1.68
C HIS A 61 -15.84 5.81 0.92
N ASN A 62 -15.74 6.11 -0.38
CA ASN A 62 -14.50 5.95 -1.17
C ASN A 62 -13.35 6.87 -0.74
N GLY A 63 -13.54 7.72 0.29
CA GLY A 63 -12.44 8.30 1.04
C GLY A 63 -11.48 7.23 1.57
N GLU A 64 -12.00 6.09 2.00
CA GLU A 64 -11.19 4.95 2.46
C GLU A 64 -10.36 4.34 1.32
N ILE A 65 -10.94 4.23 0.11
CA ILE A 65 -10.21 3.76 -1.08
C ILE A 65 -9.10 4.74 -1.46
N LYS A 66 -9.36 6.05 -1.38
CA LYS A 66 -8.32 7.08 -1.60
C LYS A 66 -7.22 7.02 -0.55
N GLU A 67 -7.58 6.85 0.71
CA GLU A 67 -6.61 6.67 1.81
C GLU A 67 -5.78 5.40 1.60
N GLU A 68 -6.37 4.29 1.15
CA GLU A 68 -5.65 3.06 0.79
C GLU A 68 -4.70 3.29 -0.39
N ILE A 69 -5.13 3.99 -1.44
CA ILE A 69 -4.27 4.37 -2.58
C ILE A 69 -3.09 5.22 -2.10
N ASP A 70 -3.33 6.23 -1.26
CA ASP A 70 -2.28 7.09 -0.72
C ASP A 70 -1.32 6.33 0.19
N ALA A 71 -1.83 5.41 1.00
CA ALA A 71 -1.03 4.50 1.82
C ALA A 71 -0.14 3.59 0.96
N LEU A 72 -0.68 3.01 -0.11
CA LEU A 72 0.06 2.16 -1.06
C LEU A 72 1.13 2.95 -1.81
N ARG A 73 0.83 4.17 -2.28
CA ARG A 73 1.81 5.09 -2.89
C ARG A 73 2.89 5.50 -1.88
N GLY A 74 2.52 5.70 -0.62
CA GLY A 74 3.46 5.97 0.47
C GLY A 74 4.40 4.78 0.73
N CYS A 75 3.88 3.56 0.68
CA CYS A 75 4.65 2.32 0.80
C CYS A 75 5.61 2.16 -0.38
N GLU A 76 5.16 2.39 -1.62
CA GLU A 76 5.99 2.34 -2.83
C GLU A 76 7.18 3.29 -2.74
N LYS A 77 6.93 4.58 -2.44
CA LYS A 77 8.00 5.58 -2.28
C LYS A 77 8.98 5.22 -1.16
N SER A 78 8.47 4.67 -0.05
CA SER A 78 9.30 4.25 1.07
C SER A 78 10.15 3.03 0.71
N PHE A 79 9.61 2.13 -0.09
CA PHE A 79 10.29 0.93 -0.59
C PHE A 79 11.40 1.30 -1.58
N ASP A 80 11.17 2.28 -2.45
CA ASP A 80 12.19 2.82 -3.36
C ASP A 80 13.37 3.43 -2.62
N LYS A 81 13.11 4.23 -1.57
CA LYS A 81 14.17 4.75 -0.70
C LYS A 81 14.97 3.63 -0.02
N CYS A 82 14.32 2.51 0.32
CA CYS A 82 15.01 1.35 0.89
C CYS A 82 15.90 0.67 -0.16
N ASN A 83 15.44 0.55 -1.40
CA ASN A 83 16.22 -0.02 -2.52
C ASN A 83 17.44 0.85 -2.88
N GLU A 84 17.31 2.18 -2.87
CA GLU A 84 18.44 3.09 -3.11
C GLU A 84 19.51 2.94 -2.02
N LYS A 85 19.11 2.94 -0.75
CA LYS A 85 20.03 2.74 0.38
C LYS A 85 20.69 1.37 0.36
N GLU A 86 19.96 0.34 -0.03
CA GLU A 86 20.51 -1.02 -0.18
C GLU A 86 21.60 -1.05 -1.25
N LYS A 87 21.36 -0.42 -2.41
CA LYS A 87 22.37 -0.31 -3.49
C LYS A 87 23.62 0.41 -2.99
N GLU A 88 23.47 1.50 -2.26
CA GLU A 88 24.59 2.24 -1.67
C GLU A 88 25.40 1.37 -0.69
N LEU A 89 24.73 0.68 0.23
CA LEU A 89 25.40 -0.22 1.18
C LEU A 89 26.09 -1.41 0.49
N LEU A 90 25.50 -1.98 -0.56
CA LEU A 90 26.10 -3.05 -1.35
C LEU A 90 27.34 -2.56 -2.11
N GLN A 91 27.32 -1.34 -2.65
CA GLN A 91 28.49 -0.73 -3.28
C GLN A 91 29.61 -0.50 -2.25
N ASN A 92 29.26 0.01 -1.07
CA ASN A 92 30.22 0.18 0.03
C ASN A 92 30.82 -1.17 0.45
N LEU A 93 30.03 -2.23 0.51
CA LEU A 93 30.53 -3.57 0.84
C LEU A 93 31.53 -4.08 -0.21
N LYS A 94 31.24 -3.90 -1.50
CA LYS A 94 32.18 -4.22 -2.59
C LYS A 94 33.48 -3.43 -2.50
N PHE A 95 33.40 -2.14 -2.16
CA PHE A 95 34.58 -1.29 -1.96
C PHE A 95 35.51 -1.84 -0.87
N TRP A 96 34.95 -2.38 0.21
CA TRP A 96 35.74 -3.05 1.25
C TRP A 96 36.34 -4.38 0.78
N ASP A 97 35.58 -5.19 0.03
CA ASP A 97 36.06 -6.49 -0.45
C ASP A 97 37.22 -6.34 -1.47
N GLU A 98 37.15 -5.36 -2.39
CA GLU A 98 38.19 -5.15 -3.42
C GLU A 98 39.55 -4.70 -2.83
N ARG A 99 39.55 -3.87 -1.79
CA ARG A 99 40.79 -3.32 -1.17
C ARG A 99 41.48 -4.26 -0.17
N ILE A 100 40.79 -5.30 0.30
CA ILE A 100 41.40 -6.31 1.19
C ILE A 100 42.27 -7.29 0.39
N THR A 101 41.96 -7.48 -0.89
CA THR A 101 42.83 -8.21 -1.81
C THR A 101 44.14 -7.45 -1.95
N PRO A 102 45.30 -8.04 -1.61
CA PRO A 102 46.57 -7.35 -1.79
C PRO A 102 46.71 -7.04 -3.28
N SER A 103 46.63 -5.74 -3.60
CA SER A 103 47.16 -5.20 -4.85
C SER A 103 48.54 -5.82 -5.01
N SER A 104 48.77 -6.52 -6.12
CA SER A 104 50.06 -7.09 -6.51
C SER A 104 51.06 -5.99 -6.89
N SER A 105 51.10 -4.91 -6.10
CA SER A 105 52.15 -3.92 -6.12
C SER A 105 53.41 -4.64 -5.62
N SER A 106 54.37 -4.78 -6.53
CA SER A 106 55.72 -5.25 -6.26
C SER A 106 56.23 -4.66 -4.96
N ILE A 107 56.77 -5.52 -4.09
CA ILE A 107 57.47 -5.10 -2.89
C ILE A 107 58.69 -4.29 -3.36
N ILE A 108 58.58 -2.96 -3.34
CA ILE A 108 59.71 -2.08 -3.62
C ILE A 108 60.56 -2.09 -2.34
N VAL A 109 61.56 -2.96 -2.30
CA VAL A 109 62.58 -2.92 -1.25
C VAL A 109 63.54 -1.79 -1.61
N ASP A 110 63.53 -0.73 -0.79
CA ASP A 110 64.46 0.39 -0.95
C ASP A 110 65.90 -0.10 -0.67
N GLU A 111 66.80 0.07 -1.64
CA GLU A 111 68.22 -0.36 -1.51
C GLU A 111 68.91 0.29 -0.29
N LEU A 112 68.45 1.47 0.13
CA LEU A 112 68.95 2.17 1.31
C LEU A 112 68.64 1.44 2.63
N THR A 113 67.69 0.51 2.63
CA THR A 113 67.28 -0.26 3.84
C THR A 113 67.98 -1.62 3.95
N LYS A 114 68.90 -1.92 3.03
CA LYS A 114 69.63 -3.19 3.02
C LYS A 114 70.67 -3.24 4.14
N ILE A 115 70.44 -4.10 5.13
CA ILE A 115 71.42 -4.37 6.18
C ILE A 115 72.48 -5.33 5.64
N THR A 116 73.72 -4.86 5.54
CA THR A 116 74.87 -5.70 5.19
C THR A 116 75.60 -6.12 6.46
N ILE A 117 75.64 -7.42 6.74
CA ILE A 117 76.35 -7.98 7.89
C ILE A 117 77.73 -8.43 7.40
N SER A 118 78.80 -7.77 7.83
CA SER A 118 80.18 -8.18 7.58
C SER A 118 80.70 -9.02 8.75
N SER A 119 81.55 -10.01 8.44
CA SER A 119 82.19 -10.85 9.46
C SER A 119 83.70 -10.66 9.42
N SER A 120 84.29 -10.40 10.59
CA SER A 120 85.68 -10.00 10.78
C SER A 120 86.50 -11.05 11.54
N TYR A 121 85.87 -11.92 12.35
CA TYR A 121 86.56 -12.97 13.11
C TYR A 121 87.32 -13.99 12.24
N ARG A 122 86.94 -14.11 10.96
CA ARG A 122 87.59 -15.02 10.01
C ARG A 122 89.05 -14.65 9.73
N SER A 123 89.41 -13.37 9.77
CA SER A 123 90.79 -12.94 9.55
C SER A 123 91.76 -13.41 10.64
N PRO A 124 91.53 -13.16 11.95
CA PRO A 124 92.38 -13.68 13.01
C PRO A 124 92.32 -15.21 13.13
N LEU A 125 91.18 -15.83 12.80
CA LEU A 125 91.06 -17.29 12.75
C LEU A 125 91.91 -17.91 11.65
N ASN A 126 91.91 -17.34 10.44
CA ASN A 126 92.76 -17.82 9.35
C ASN A 126 94.25 -17.60 9.68
N ARG A 127 94.60 -16.48 10.30
CA ARG A 127 95.96 -16.22 10.77
C ARG A 127 96.44 -17.23 11.81
N TYR A 128 95.54 -17.69 12.68
CA TYR A 128 95.82 -18.79 13.61
C TYR A 128 96.06 -20.12 12.86
N ILE A 129 95.21 -20.44 11.89
CA ILE A 129 95.34 -21.67 11.07
C ILE A 129 96.65 -21.66 10.27
N GLU A 130 97.08 -20.51 9.75
CA GLU A 130 98.37 -20.34 9.07
C GLU A 130 99.57 -20.50 10.02
N LEU A 131 99.43 -20.07 11.28
CA LEU A 131 100.48 -20.17 12.31
C LEU A 131 100.67 -21.58 12.86
N VAL A 132 99.58 -22.34 13.02
CA VAL A 132 99.59 -23.69 13.64
C VAL A 132 99.56 -24.80 12.59
N GLY A 133 99.01 -24.54 11.41
CA GLY A 133 98.73 -25.54 10.38
C GLY A 133 97.38 -26.22 10.62
N ALA A 134 96.56 -26.37 9.57
CA ALA A 134 95.21 -26.91 9.67
C ALA A 134 95.15 -28.33 10.29
N GLY A 135 96.15 -29.17 10.00
CA GLY A 135 96.26 -30.55 10.50
C GLY A 135 96.61 -30.67 11.98
N ASN A 136 97.18 -29.61 12.57
CA ASN A 136 97.60 -29.57 13.98
C ASN A 136 96.58 -28.86 14.88
N THR A 137 95.42 -28.51 14.33
CA THR A 137 94.29 -27.99 15.12
C THR A 137 93.47 -29.15 15.71
N SER A 138 92.65 -28.87 16.71
CA SER A 138 91.77 -29.88 17.35
C SER A 138 90.74 -30.53 16.42
N LEU A 139 90.60 -30.04 15.18
CA LEU A 139 89.74 -30.58 14.12
C LEU A 139 90.49 -31.41 13.07
N GLY A 140 91.83 -31.46 13.14
CA GLY A 140 92.64 -32.33 12.28
C GLY A 140 92.52 -33.80 12.71
N ASN A 141 92.45 -34.73 11.75
CA ASN A 141 92.48 -36.16 12.05
C ASN A 141 93.79 -36.50 12.77
N SER A 142 93.67 -36.91 14.03
CA SER A 142 94.77 -37.19 14.96
C SER A 142 95.52 -38.51 14.67
N GLU A 143 95.67 -38.88 13.40
CA GLU A 143 96.39 -40.11 12.99
C GLU A 143 97.82 -39.84 12.48
N SER A 144 98.18 -38.59 12.25
CA SER A 144 99.57 -38.18 11.98
C SER A 144 100.10 -37.37 13.14
N GLY A 145 100.58 -38.07 14.17
CA GLY A 145 101.32 -37.47 15.29
C GLY A 145 102.68 -37.00 14.81
N ASP A 146 102.75 -35.73 14.42
CA ASP A 146 104.01 -34.99 14.33
C ASP A 146 104.01 -34.01 15.51
N ASP A 147 104.75 -34.37 16.57
CA ASP A 147 104.97 -33.51 17.74
C ASP A 147 105.72 -32.26 17.29
N THR A 148 104.94 -31.29 16.81
CA THR A 148 105.47 -30.02 16.33
C THR A 148 105.80 -29.22 17.59
N HIS A 149 107.07 -29.27 18.00
CA HIS A 149 107.59 -28.46 19.12
C HIS A 149 107.44 -26.97 18.78
N MET A 150 106.28 -26.41 19.12
CA MET A 150 105.97 -25.00 18.90
C MET A 150 106.77 -24.16 19.91
N SER A 151 107.46 -23.14 19.43
CA SER A 151 108.19 -22.20 20.31
C SER A 151 107.23 -21.54 21.29
N ASP A 152 107.65 -21.34 22.55
CA ASP A 152 106.86 -20.65 23.59
C ASP A 152 106.33 -19.30 23.11
N VAL A 153 107.10 -18.61 22.26
CA VAL A 153 106.74 -17.32 21.67
C VAL A 153 105.59 -17.45 20.66
N ASP A 154 105.55 -18.53 19.89
CA ASP A 154 104.51 -18.76 18.90
C ASP A 154 103.25 -19.37 19.51
N LEU A 155 103.38 -20.13 20.61
CA LEU A 155 102.27 -20.57 21.45
C LEU A 155 101.54 -19.37 22.09
N LEU A 156 102.28 -18.41 22.65
CA LEU A 156 101.68 -17.19 23.20
C LEU A 156 101.00 -16.33 22.12
N LYS A 157 101.56 -16.28 20.90
CA LYS A 157 100.92 -15.60 19.77
C LYS A 157 99.65 -16.31 19.31
N SER A 158 99.63 -17.64 19.28
CA SER A 158 98.47 -18.42 18.83
C SER A 158 97.31 -18.32 19.81
N ILE A 159 97.59 -18.36 21.12
CA ILE A 159 96.62 -18.09 22.18
C ILE A 159 96.05 -16.67 22.00
N ARG A 160 96.91 -15.66 21.83
CA ARG A 160 96.46 -14.28 21.64
C ARG A 160 95.63 -14.09 20.36
N THR A 161 95.96 -14.74 19.25
CA THR A 161 95.15 -14.64 18.01
C THR A 161 93.81 -15.35 18.15
N LEU A 162 93.75 -16.47 18.88
CA LEU A 162 92.50 -17.15 19.20
C LEU A 162 91.63 -16.33 20.16
N GLU A 163 92.22 -15.69 21.17
CA GLU A 163 91.50 -14.79 22.08
C GLU A 163 90.87 -13.64 21.29
N ILE A 164 91.62 -12.99 20.40
CA ILE A 164 91.10 -11.93 19.52
C ILE A 164 90.00 -12.47 18.59
N ALA A 165 90.17 -13.66 18.01
CA ALA A 165 89.15 -14.29 17.18
C ALA A 165 87.87 -14.61 17.96
N ASN A 166 88.01 -15.05 19.22
CA ASN A 166 86.89 -15.37 20.09
C ASN A 166 86.17 -14.10 20.57
N GLU A 167 86.91 -13.07 20.97
CA GLU A 167 86.34 -11.77 21.35
C GLU A 167 85.56 -11.13 20.19
N THR A 168 86.14 -11.15 18.98
CA THR A 168 85.46 -10.62 17.78
C THR A 168 84.23 -11.45 17.40
N ASN A 169 84.33 -12.79 17.41
CA ASN A 169 83.20 -13.67 17.13
C ASN A 169 82.06 -13.50 18.16
N THR A 170 82.39 -13.44 19.45
CA THR A 170 81.38 -13.24 20.51
C THR A 170 80.74 -11.86 20.44
N ALA A 171 81.48 -10.82 20.05
CA ALA A 171 80.92 -9.48 19.80
C ALA A 171 79.96 -9.47 18.59
N GLU A 172 80.33 -10.12 17.48
CA GLU A 172 79.47 -10.27 16.29
C GLU A 172 78.18 -11.06 16.60
N ILE A 173 78.28 -12.15 17.36
CA ILE A 173 77.13 -12.94 17.82
C ILE A 173 76.18 -12.05 18.64
N LYS A 174 76.70 -11.28 19.60
CA LYS A 174 75.88 -10.35 20.41
C LYS A 174 75.19 -9.29 19.55
N GLN A 175 75.86 -8.77 18.51
CA GLN A 175 75.26 -7.82 17.58
C GLN A 175 74.10 -8.46 16.80
N LEU A 176 74.28 -9.69 16.29
CA LEU A 176 73.23 -10.43 15.59
C LEU A 176 72.05 -10.78 16.50
N GLU A 177 72.31 -11.17 17.74
CA GLU A 177 71.28 -11.41 18.75
C GLU A 177 70.48 -10.14 19.03
N SER A 178 71.15 -8.99 19.19
CA SER A 178 70.48 -7.70 19.37
C SER A 178 69.59 -7.35 18.18
N LEU A 179 70.08 -7.55 16.94
CA LEU A 179 69.32 -7.31 15.72
C LEU A 179 68.11 -8.24 15.61
N LEU A 180 68.28 -9.53 15.97
CA LEU A 180 67.18 -10.50 16.02
C LEU A 180 66.12 -10.09 17.04
N THR A 181 66.52 -9.58 18.21
CA THR A 181 65.55 -9.10 19.20
C THR A 181 64.75 -7.90 18.69
N THR A 182 65.39 -6.98 17.97
CA THR A 182 64.72 -5.83 17.32
C THR A 182 63.74 -6.31 16.27
N PHE A 183 64.14 -7.20 15.36
CA PHE A 183 63.22 -7.77 14.36
C PHE A 183 62.06 -8.55 14.99
N LYS A 184 62.29 -9.26 16.09
CA LYS A 184 61.21 -9.93 16.84
C LYS A 184 60.24 -8.91 17.44
N LYS A 185 60.73 -7.81 17.98
CA LYS A 185 59.90 -6.71 18.51
C LYS A 185 59.08 -6.06 17.40
N ASP A 186 59.69 -5.78 16.25
CA ASP A 186 59.01 -5.19 15.10
C ASP A 186 57.96 -6.15 14.52
N ASN A 187 58.28 -7.43 14.39
CA ASN A 187 57.31 -8.44 13.96
C ASN A 187 56.13 -8.55 14.94
N GLN A 188 56.38 -8.48 16.26
CA GLN A 188 55.29 -8.44 17.24
C GLN A 188 54.44 -7.18 17.11
N PHE A 189 55.06 -6.03 16.85
CA PHE A 189 54.34 -4.79 16.59
C PHE A 189 53.47 -4.90 15.33
N ILE A 190 54.05 -5.36 14.21
CA ILE A 190 53.33 -5.59 12.95
C ILE A 190 52.15 -6.54 13.14
N GLN A 191 52.34 -7.65 13.85
CA GLN A 191 51.26 -8.60 14.12
C GLN A 191 50.15 -7.99 14.99
N LYS A 192 50.51 -7.18 16.00
CA LYS A 192 49.51 -6.47 16.82
C LYS A 192 48.75 -5.43 16.02
N GLU A 193 49.44 -4.63 15.22
CA GLU A 193 48.81 -3.61 14.39
C GLU A 193 47.91 -4.24 13.32
N LEU A 194 48.36 -5.33 12.67
CA LEU A 194 47.56 -6.09 11.72
C LEU A 194 46.29 -6.64 12.37
N LYS A 195 46.37 -7.16 13.59
CA LYS A 195 45.18 -7.58 14.37
C LYS A 195 44.23 -6.41 14.65
N ILE A 196 44.75 -5.26 15.05
CA ILE A 196 43.92 -4.07 15.32
C ILE A 196 43.22 -3.60 14.05
N GLN A 197 43.94 -3.50 12.93
CA GLN A 197 43.39 -3.02 11.66
C GLN A 197 42.38 -4.02 11.07
N THR A 198 42.65 -5.33 11.13
CA THR A 198 41.68 -6.36 10.71
C THR A 198 40.40 -6.33 11.55
N LEU A 199 40.51 -6.08 12.85
CA LEU A 199 39.33 -5.88 13.71
C LEU A 199 38.54 -4.62 13.33
N LYS A 200 39.21 -3.51 13.02
CA LYS A 200 38.54 -2.28 12.53
C LYS A 200 37.79 -2.54 11.23
N VAL A 201 38.44 -3.16 10.25
CA VAL A 201 37.80 -3.54 8.96
C VAL A 201 36.59 -4.44 9.20
N LYS A 202 36.72 -5.46 10.07
CA LYS A 202 35.60 -6.34 10.42
C LYS A 202 34.45 -5.58 11.08
N SER A 203 34.76 -4.61 11.94
CA SER A 203 33.74 -3.79 12.61
C SER A 203 32.96 -2.92 11.62
N GLU A 204 33.63 -2.30 10.66
CA GLU A 204 32.98 -1.49 9.60
C GLU A 204 32.14 -2.38 8.67
N ARG A 205 32.65 -3.56 8.28
CA ARG A 205 31.90 -4.54 7.51
C ARG A 205 30.63 -4.98 8.25
N ASN A 206 30.72 -5.25 9.55
CA ASN A 206 29.56 -5.62 10.37
C ASN A 206 28.54 -4.49 10.43
N LYS A 207 28.95 -3.22 10.57
CA LYS A 207 28.02 -2.08 10.53
C LYS A 207 27.25 -2.01 9.21
N ILE A 208 27.91 -2.27 8.08
CA ILE A 208 27.27 -2.31 6.76
C ILE A 208 26.28 -3.49 6.68
N MET A 209 26.68 -4.67 7.18
CA MET A 209 25.82 -5.86 7.23
C MET A 209 24.57 -5.64 8.10
N ASP A 210 24.73 -5.01 9.27
CA ASP A 210 23.62 -4.64 10.15
C ASP A 210 22.70 -3.62 9.48
N GLY A 211 23.26 -2.67 8.71
CA GLY A 211 22.51 -1.74 7.89
C GLY A 211 21.67 -2.46 6.82
N LEU A 212 22.24 -3.45 6.14
CA LEU A 212 21.52 -4.26 5.15
C LEU A 212 20.38 -5.08 5.80
N ASN A 213 20.62 -5.67 6.97
CA ASN A 213 19.59 -6.40 7.71
C ASN A 213 18.42 -5.49 8.11
N LYS A 214 18.70 -4.30 8.65
CA LYS A 214 17.67 -3.31 8.98
C LYS A 214 16.85 -2.86 7.77
N ILE A 215 17.49 -2.74 6.60
CA ILE A 215 16.77 -2.43 5.36
C ILE A 215 15.87 -3.60 4.96
N LYS A 216 16.34 -4.84 5.08
CA LYS A 216 15.54 -6.04 4.80
C LYS A 216 14.31 -6.13 5.69
N GLU A 217 14.48 -5.97 7.00
CA GLU A 217 13.36 -5.94 7.98
C GLU A 217 12.35 -4.84 7.61
N ARG A 218 12.84 -3.64 7.30
CA ARG A 218 11.97 -2.52 6.89
C ARG A 218 11.23 -2.80 5.58
N LYS A 219 11.86 -3.49 4.63
CA LYS A 219 11.19 -3.91 3.38
C LYS A 219 10.09 -4.92 3.68
N GLU A 220 10.34 -5.90 4.55
CA GLU A 220 9.34 -6.89 4.97
C GLU A 220 8.16 -6.23 5.70
N GLU A 221 8.41 -5.24 6.56
CA GLU A 221 7.35 -4.43 7.18
C GLU A 221 6.52 -3.66 6.15
N LEU A 222 7.16 -3.06 5.15
CA LEU A 222 6.47 -2.32 4.08
C LEU A 222 5.64 -3.26 3.20
N MET A 223 6.15 -4.45 2.89
CA MET A 223 5.43 -5.48 2.15
C MET A 223 4.21 -5.97 2.93
N SER A 224 4.37 -6.19 4.23
CA SER A 224 3.27 -6.59 5.13
C SER A 224 2.21 -5.50 5.25
N LYS A 225 2.60 -4.23 5.36
CA LYS A 225 1.68 -3.08 5.40
C LYS A 225 0.86 -2.91 4.12
N ALA A 226 1.44 -3.27 2.98
CA ALA A 226 0.77 -3.25 1.69
C ALA A 226 -0.03 -4.53 1.40
N ASN A 227 -0.21 -5.43 2.39
CA ASN A 227 -0.89 -6.73 2.25
C ASN A 227 -0.30 -7.63 1.15
N PHE A 228 1.00 -7.50 0.87
CA PHE A 228 1.66 -8.39 -0.06
C PHE A 228 1.82 -9.78 0.59
N PRO A 229 1.30 -10.85 -0.02
CA PRO A 229 1.44 -12.19 0.52
C PRO A 229 2.90 -12.63 0.41
N LEU A 230 3.63 -12.49 1.51
CA LEU A 230 4.99 -13.00 1.61
C LEU A 230 4.93 -14.50 1.89
N GLU A 231 5.42 -15.34 0.98
CA GLU A 231 5.51 -16.79 1.18
C GLU A 231 6.45 -17.19 2.35
N SER A 232 7.24 -16.24 2.89
CA SER A 232 8.40 -16.55 3.72
C SER A 232 8.43 -15.99 5.14
N SER A 233 7.49 -15.14 5.60
CA SER A 233 7.65 -14.46 6.91
C SER A 233 6.88 -15.04 8.11
N SER A 234 5.94 -15.97 7.95
CA SER A 234 5.07 -16.39 9.07
C SER A 234 5.43 -17.71 9.76
N LYS A 235 6.24 -18.58 9.15
CA LYS A 235 6.60 -19.85 9.79
C LYS A 235 8.04 -19.79 10.30
N PRO A 236 8.27 -19.80 11.64
CA PRO A 236 9.62 -19.97 12.14
C PRO A 236 10.14 -21.29 11.59
N ALA A 237 11.22 -21.21 10.81
CA ALA A 237 11.92 -22.38 10.30
C ALA A 237 12.20 -23.32 11.48
N SER A 238 11.51 -24.46 11.52
CA SER A 238 11.69 -25.52 12.49
C SER A 238 13.19 -25.81 12.65
N LEU A 239 13.64 -26.16 13.86
CA LEU A 239 15.03 -26.57 14.12
C LEU A 239 15.54 -27.60 13.09
N THR A 240 14.66 -28.48 12.61
CA THR A 240 14.93 -29.43 11.54
C THR A 240 15.18 -28.81 10.17
N SER A 241 14.46 -27.75 9.77
CA SER A 241 14.74 -27.06 8.50
C SER A 241 16.00 -26.19 8.57
N ARG A 242 16.34 -25.66 9.75
CA ARG A 242 17.64 -24.99 9.98
C ARG A 242 18.81 -25.95 9.88
N LEU A 243 18.71 -27.14 10.48
CA LEU A 243 19.75 -28.18 10.39
C LEU A 243 19.88 -28.75 8.98
N LEU A 244 18.75 -28.98 8.29
CA LEU A 244 18.74 -29.44 6.90
C LEU A 244 19.38 -28.41 5.97
N ASN A 245 19.03 -27.12 6.12
CA ASN A 245 19.64 -26.05 5.34
C ASN A 245 21.14 -25.91 5.64
N MET A 246 21.59 -26.15 6.88
CA MET A 246 23.01 -26.09 7.21
C MET A 246 23.80 -27.26 6.62
N ALA A 247 23.18 -28.44 6.51
CA ALA A 247 23.77 -29.62 5.86
C ALA A 247 23.77 -29.53 4.31
N MET A 248 22.88 -28.71 3.73
CA MET A 248 22.73 -28.54 2.29
C MET A 248 23.35 -27.24 1.75
N ASN A 249 23.90 -26.36 2.60
CA ASN A 249 24.48 -25.08 2.18
C ASN A 249 25.95 -25.15 1.71
N ASP A 250 26.46 -26.35 1.46
CA ASP A 250 27.78 -26.51 0.86
C ASP A 250 27.71 -26.20 -0.64
N ASN A 251 28.43 -25.13 -1.03
CA ASN A 251 28.79 -24.69 -2.37
C ASN A 251 27.83 -23.72 -3.07
N ASN A 252 28.09 -22.41 -2.92
CA ASN A 252 28.00 -21.29 -3.89
C ASN A 252 26.78 -21.08 -4.82
N SER A 253 25.97 -22.07 -5.18
CA SER A 253 24.79 -21.95 -6.07
C SER A 253 23.63 -21.22 -5.40
N ASN A 254 23.34 -21.51 -4.13
CA ASN A 254 22.27 -20.87 -3.35
C ASN A 254 22.42 -19.34 -3.18
N SER A 255 23.64 -18.79 -3.31
CA SER A 255 23.86 -17.36 -3.09
C SER A 255 23.37 -16.49 -4.25
N ASN A 256 23.45 -17.00 -5.49
CA ASN A 256 22.89 -16.33 -6.66
C ASN A 256 21.39 -16.56 -6.78
N ASP A 257 20.90 -17.75 -6.43
CA ASP A 257 19.48 -18.05 -6.43
C ASP A 257 18.72 -17.22 -5.40
N ASN A 258 19.25 -17.05 -4.17
CA ASN A 258 18.67 -16.15 -3.17
C ASN A 258 18.72 -14.68 -3.59
N LYS A 259 19.79 -14.23 -4.28
CA LYS A 259 19.87 -12.85 -4.79
C LYS A 259 18.86 -12.61 -5.92
N ASN A 260 18.70 -13.58 -6.82
CA ASN A 260 17.71 -13.53 -7.88
C ASN A 260 16.30 -13.57 -7.32
N GLN A 261 16.04 -14.42 -6.32
CA GLN A 261 14.76 -14.50 -5.63
C GLN A 261 14.39 -13.17 -4.96
N VAL A 262 15.31 -12.53 -4.21
CA VAL A 262 15.06 -11.21 -3.61
C VAL A 262 14.82 -10.13 -4.68
N LEU A 263 15.52 -10.21 -5.82
CA LEU A 263 15.32 -9.27 -6.93
C LEU A 263 13.95 -9.45 -7.59
N GLU A 264 13.52 -10.69 -7.79
CA GLU A 264 12.20 -11.03 -8.31
C GLU A 264 11.10 -10.65 -7.31
N GLU A 265 11.24 -10.94 -6.01
CA GLU A 265 10.33 -10.50 -4.96
C GLU A 265 10.17 -8.97 -4.96
N THR A 266 11.26 -8.24 -5.14
CA THR A 266 11.25 -6.76 -5.24
C THR A 266 10.47 -6.28 -6.47
N LYS A 267 10.61 -6.95 -7.62
CA LYS A 267 9.85 -6.63 -8.84
C LYS A 267 8.37 -6.99 -8.69
N HIS A 268 8.08 -8.17 -8.13
CA HIS A 268 6.72 -8.64 -7.88
C HIS A 268 5.98 -7.71 -6.92
N PHE A 269 6.63 -7.23 -5.87
CA PHE A 269 6.04 -6.25 -4.95
C PHE A 269 5.65 -4.96 -5.66
N LYS A 270 6.56 -4.37 -6.44
CA LYS A 270 6.26 -3.14 -7.21
C LYS A 270 5.13 -3.36 -8.19
N HIS A 271 5.14 -4.48 -8.89
CA HIS A 271 4.10 -4.82 -9.85
C HIS A 271 2.74 -5.01 -9.17
N TYR A 272 2.71 -5.70 -8.03
CA TYR A 272 1.51 -5.88 -7.21
C TYR A 272 0.94 -4.55 -6.74
N VAL A 273 1.78 -3.67 -6.15
CA VAL A 273 1.33 -2.36 -5.68
C VAL A 273 0.75 -1.55 -6.83
N LYS A 274 1.37 -1.57 -8.01
CA LYS A 274 0.87 -0.87 -9.20
C LYS A 274 -0.47 -1.41 -9.68
N ILE A 275 -0.61 -2.75 -9.79
CA ILE A 275 -1.88 -3.39 -10.17
C ILE A 275 -2.96 -3.06 -9.14
N ARG A 276 -2.63 -3.11 -7.86
CA ARG A 276 -3.57 -2.83 -6.77
C ARG A 276 -4.06 -1.38 -6.81
N ILE A 277 -3.15 -0.42 -7.00
CA ILE A 277 -3.51 0.99 -7.19
C ILE A 277 -4.42 1.14 -8.41
N GLN A 278 -4.05 0.54 -9.55
CA GLN A 278 -4.85 0.63 -10.77
C GLN A 278 -6.26 0.04 -10.57
N SER A 279 -6.37 -1.13 -9.93
CA SER A 279 -7.66 -1.74 -9.62
C SER A 279 -8.53 -0.87 -8.71
N LEU A 280 -7.94 -0.17 -7.73
CA LEU A 280 -8.68 0.74 -6.85
C LEU A 280 -9.09 2.04 -7.58
N GLU A 281 -8.23 2.53 -8.49
CA GLU A 281 -8.54 3.67 -9.37
C GLU A 281 -9.67 3.33 -10.35
N ASP A 282 -9.67 2.13 -10.93
CA ASP A 282 -10.71 1.64 -11.83
C ASP A 282 -12.06 1.49 -11.11
N GLN A 283 -12.06 0.97 -9.86
CA GLN A 283 -13.26 0.91 -9.02
C GLN A 283 -13.82 2.32 -8.75
N LEU A 284 -12.96 3.29 -8.45
CA LEU A 284 -13.37 4.66 -8.20
C LEU A 284 -13.94 5.32 -9.47
N ALA A 285 -13.32 5.06 -10.62
CA ALA A 285 -13.80 5.54 -11.91
C ALA A 285 -15.18 4.97 -12.26
N GLN A 286 -15.36 3.65 -12.12
CA GLN A 286 -16.63 2.98 -12.38
C GLN A 286 -17.76 3.53 -11.49
N GLU A 287 -17.50 3.75 -10.20
CA GLU A 287 -18.53 4.30 -9.31
C GLU A 287 -18.85 5.78 -9.59
N LYS A 288 -17.85 6.56 -10.02
CA LYS A 288 -18.08 7.94 -10.46
C LYS A 288 -18.94 7.98 -11.73
N ASP A 289 -18.68 7.08 -12.67
CA ASP A 289 -19.46 6.95 -13.89
C ASP A 289 -20.90 6.51 -13.57
N ASN A 290 -21.08 5.54 -12.67
CA ASN A 290 -22.41 5.16 -12.15
C ASN A 290 -23.14 6.37 -11.54
N ASN A 291 -22.45 7.22 -10.76
CA ASN A 291 -23.07 8.41 -10.18
C ASN A 291 -23.51 9.41 -11.26
N SER A 292 -22.66 9.64 -12.26
CA SER A 292 -23.01 10.52 -13.37
C SER A 292 -24.23 10.03 -14.15
N ASN A 293 -24.35 8.71 -14.35
CA ASN A 293 -25.50 8.08 -15.00
C ASN A 293 -26.78 8.17 -14.17
N LEU A 294 -26.68 8.08 -12.83
CA LEU A 294 -27.85 8.26 -11.95
C LEU A 294 -28.33 9.72 -11.96
N ILE A 295 -27.41 10.68 -12.01
CA ILE A 295 -27.76 12.10 -12.10
C ILE A 295 -28.44 12.41 -13.44
N THR A 296 -27.92 11.89 -14.56
CA THR A 296 -28.54 12.09 -15.87
C THR A 296 -29.93 11.48 -15.92
N THR A 297 -30.11 10.25 -15.42
CA THR A 297 -31.43 9.60 -15.39
C THR A 297 -32.45 10.35 -14.54
N LYS A 298 -32.05 10.87 -13.37
CA LYS A 298 -32.89 11.74 -12.54
C LYS A 298 -33.31 13.02 -13.28
N ASN A 299 -32.36 13.67 -13.95
CA ASN A 299 -32.64 14.92 -14.67
C ASN A 299 -33.60 14.68 -15.85
N VAL A 300 -33.38 13.62 -16.62
CA VAL A 300 -34.28 13.24 -17.74
C VAL A 300 -35.68 12.95 -17.22
N TRP A 301 -35.83 12.20 -16.11
CA TRP A 301 -37.14 11.94 -15.52
C TRP A 301 -37.87 13.23 -15.10
N ARG A 302 -37.15 14.15 -14.45
CA ARG A 302 -37.69 15.45 -14.06
C ARG A 302 -38.10 16.30 -15.27
N GLU A 303 -37.29 16.31 -16.32
CA GLU A 303 -37.62 17.00 -17.58
C GLU A 303 -38.88 16.43 -18.23
N CYS A 304 -39.03 15.10 -18.24
CA CYS A 304 -40.24 14.44 -18.73
C CYS A 304 -41.49 14.80 -17.90
N ILE A 305 -41.41 14.75 -16.56
CA ILE A 305 -42.53 15.12 -15.70
C ILE A 305 -42.90 16.59 -15.90
N ASN A 306 -41.93 17.50 -15.97
CA ASN A 306 -42.21 18.92 -16.17
C ASN A 306 -42.91 19.18 -17.51
N ALA A 307 -42.47 18.53 -18.59
CA ALA A 307 -43.12 18.63 -19.89
C ALA A 307 -44.58 18.12 -19.86
N ILE A 308 -44.83 17.03 -19.12
CA ILE A 308 -46.18 16.48 -18.94
C ILE A 308 -47.04 17.40 -18.07
N HIS A 309 -46.49 17.94 -16.98
CA HIS A 309 -47.21 18.85 -16.08
C HIS A 309 -47.54 20.18 -16.76
N ASP A 310 -46.64 20.70 -17.59
CA ASP A 310 -46.88 21.89 -18.42
C ASP A 310 -48.01 21.64 -19.42
N LEU A 311 -48.03 20.46 -20.06
CA LEU A 311 -49.13 20.05 -20.94
C LEU A 311 -50.45 19.95 -20.18
N GLU A 312 -50.50 19.19 -19.08
CA GLU A 312 -51.69 19.00 -18.26
C GLU A 312 -52.22 20.33 -17.70
N GLY A 313 -51.34 21.21 -17.22
CA GLY A 313 -51.69 22.54 -16.75
C GLY A 313 -52.27 23.41 -17.86
N THR A 314 -51.65 23.39 -19.04
CA THR A 314 -52.14 24.13 -20.20
C THR A 314 -53.49 23.61 -20.69
N LEU A 315 -53.70 22.30 -20.67
CA LEU A 315 -54.98 21.66 -21.01
C LEU A 315 -56.06 21.98 -19.99
N ARG A 316 -55.73 21.96 -18.68
CA ARG A 316 -56.67 22.33 -17.60
C ARG A 316 -57.15 23.77 -17.77
N VAL A 317 -56.23 24.71 -18.02
CA VAL A 317 -56.56 26.12 -18.28
C VAL A 317 -57.39 26.29 -19.56
N ALA A 318 -57.10 25.52 -20.61
CA ALA A 318 -57.88 25.55 -21.85
C ALA A 318 -59.32 25.03 -21.66
N ILE A 319 -59.50 23.99 -20.83
CA ILE A 319 -60.81 23.44 -20.45
C ILE A 319 -61.60 24.45 -19.62
N GLU A 320 -60.99 25.05 -18.60
CA GLU A 320 -61.65 26.03 -17.73
C GLU A 320 -62.09 27.30 -18.49
N ASN A 321 -61.34 27.70 -19.52
CA ASN A 321 -61.61 28.89 -20.32
C ASN A 321 -62.50 28.65 -21.56
N ASN A 322 -62.96 27.41 -21.80
CA ASN A 322 -63.85 27.04 -22.92
C ASN A 322 -63.33 27.45 -24.33
N ARG A 323 -62.01 27.66 -24.49
CA ARG A 323 -61.37 27.96 -25.78
C ARG A 323 -60.79 26.68 -26.36
N PHE A 324 -61.63 25.89 -27.03
CA PHE A 324 -61.28 24.57 -27.57
C PHE A 324 -61.02 24.62 -29.07
N GLU A 325 -59.74 24.68 -29.48
CA GLU A 325 -59.33 24.26 -30.82
C GLU A 325 -58.68 22.87 -30.72
N VAL A 326 -59.41 21.86 -31.20
CA VAL A 326 -59.00 20.44 -31.15
C VAL A 326 -57.68 20.22 -31.89
N GLU A 327 -57.40 20.99 -32.95
CA GLU A 327 -56.12 20.93 -33.68
C GLU A 327 -54.94 21.50 -32.88
N GLU A 328 -55.15 22.57 -32.12
CA GLU A 328 -54.07 23.15 -31.31
C GLU A 328 -53.70 22.25 -30.13
N VAL A 329 -54.69 21.58 -29.53
CA VAL A 329 -54.49 20.56 -28.50
C VAL A 329 -53.74 19.35 -29.06
N LYS A 330 -54.15 18.83 -30.23
CA LYS A 330 -53.43 17.72 -30.89
C LYS A 330 -51.98 18.07 -31.19
N LYS A 331 -51.72 19.24 -31.77
CA LYS A 331 -50.37 19.70 -32.09
C LYS A 331 -49.49 19.82 -30.84
N ARG A 332 -50.05 20.24 -29.71
CA ARG A 332 -49.32 20.33 -28.43
C ARG A 332 -49.00 18.95 -27.86
N ILE A 333 -49.96 18.01 -27.92
CA ILE A 333 -49.72 16.62 -27.48
C ILE A 333 -48.65 15.97 -28.39
N ASP A 334 -48.72 16.16 -29.71
CA ASP A 334 -47.71 15.65 -30.66
C ASP A 334 -46.31 16.23 -30.39
N ASN A 335 -46.21 17.53 -30.07
CA ASN A 335 -44.93 18.15 -29.70
C ASN A 335 -44.36 17.53 -28.42
N THR A 336 -45.19 17.26 -27.41
CA THR A 336 -44.74 16.59 -26.17
C THR A 336 -44.39 15.12 -26.40
N VAL A 337 -45.10 14.41 -27.27
CA VAL A 337 -44.76 13.03 -27.66
C VAL A 337 -43.41 12.99 -28.37
N ASN A 338 -43.14 13.90 -29.30
CA ASN A 338 -41.84 14.01 -29.97
C ASN A 338 -40.69 14.37 -29.01
N TYR A 339 -40.98 15.20 -28.00
CA TYR A 339 -40.01 15.52 -26.95
C TYR A 339 -39.72 14.29 -26.07
N LEU A 340 -40.75 13.56 -25.63
CA LEU A 340 -40.59 12.31 -24.87
C LEU A 340 -39.84 11.24 -25.68
N ALA A 341 -40.08 11.14 -26.99
CA ALA A 341 -39.33 10.25 -27.89
C ALA A 341 -37.83 10.63 -27.95
N SER A 342 -37.52 11.92 -27.99
CA SER A 342 -36.12 12.42 -27.93
C SER A 342 -35.46 12.12 -26.57
N CYS A 343 -36.22 12.16 -25.47
CA CYS A 343 -35.75 11.76 -24.14
C CYS A 343 -35.51 10.24 -24.02
N ILE A 344 -36.24 9.42 -24.77
CA ILE A 344 -36.01 7.96 -24.84
C ILE A 344 -34.72 7.63 -25.58
N GLU A 345 -34.46 8.30 -26.71
CA GLU A 345 -33.26 8.09 -27.52
C GLU A 345 -31.96 8.47 -26.78
N SER A 346 -32.05 9.44 -25.87
CA SER A 346 -30.91 9.93 -25.06
C SER A 346 -30.70 9.18 -23.74
N SER A 347 -31.56 8.22 -23.39
CA SER A 347 -31.52 7.53 -22.09
C SER A 347 -31.14 6.05 -22.24
N ASP A 348 -30.15 5.58 -21.47
CA ASP A 348 -29.72 4.17 -21.45
C ASP A 348 -30.39 3.31 -20.36
N ASN A 349 -31.15 3.93 -19.45
CA ASN A 349 -31.75 3.21 -18.32
C ASN A 349 -33.09 2.54 -18.71
N LYS A 350 -33.17 1.22 -18.55
CA LYS A 350 -34.33 0.39 -18.90
C LYS A 350 -35.61 0.78 -18.14
N ILE A 351 -35.49 1.12 -16.85
CA ILE A 351 -36.64 1.46 -16.01
C ILE A 351 -37.19 2.83 -16.44
N LEU A 352 -36.30 3.80 -16.65
CA LEU A 352 -36.67 5.13 -17.13
C LEU A 352 -37.34 5.07 -18.50
N ARG A 353 -36.79 4.29 -19.44
CA ARG A 353 -37.44 4.04 -20.75
C ARG A 353 -38.85 3.49 -20.58
N THR A 354 -39.05 2.54 -19.67
CA THR A 354 -40.37 1.93 -19.44
C THR A 354 -41.37 2.95 -18.88
N LEU A 355 -40.94 3.81 -17.96
CA LEU A 355 -41.77 4.88 -17.42
C LEU A 355 -42.16 5.90 -18.49
N ILE A 356 -41.20 6.39 -19.27
CA ILE A 356 -41.44 7.37 -20.34
C ILE A 356 -42.33 6.77 -21.44
N LEU A 357 -42.12 5.50 -21.82
CA LEU A 357 -42.98 4.81 -22.79
C LEU A 357 -44.43 4.67 -22.32
N ASN A 358 -44.65 4.43 -21.02
CA ASN A 358 -46.02 4.36 -20.49
C ASN A 358 -46.72 5.73 -20.59
N GLU A 359 -46.02 6.84 -20.32
CA GLU A 359 -46.57 8.20 -20.49
C GLU A 359 -46.83 8.53 -21.96
N GLN A 360 -45.90 8.16 -22.85
CA GLN A 360 -46.06 8.33 -24.28
C GLN A 360 -47.27 7.53 -24.82
N GLU A 361 -47.43 6.28 -24.42
CA GLU A 361 -48.54 5.41 -24.84
C GLU A 361 -49.90 6.02 -24.47
N VAL A 362 -50.00 6.65 -23.30
CA VAL A 362 -51.22 7.32 -22.83
C VAL A 362 -51.51 8.58 -23.64
N LEU A 363 -50.50 9.40 -23.94
CA LEU A 363 -50.66 10.59 -24.78
C LEU A 363 -51.04 10.24 -26.23
N GLU A 364 -50.44 9.19 -26.80
CA GLU A 364 -50.81 8.67 -28.11
C GLU A 364 -52.24 8.12 -28.15
N ASN A 365 -52.68 7.45 -27.07
CA ASN A 365 -54.05 6.99 -26.94
C ASN A 365 -55.02 8.17 -26.79
N ALA A 366 -54.66 9.22 -26.05
CA ALA A 366 -55.43 10.45 -25.96
C ALA A 366 -55.60 11.14 -27.33
N ILE A 367 -54.56 11.15 -28.18
CA ILE A 367 -54.66 11.64 -29.56
C ILE A 367 -55.65 10.80 -30.39
N LYS A 368 -55.61 9.47 -30.25
CA LYS A 368 -56.55 8.55 -30.95
C LYS A 368 -57.98 8.77 -30.50
N GLU A 369 -58.22 9.02 -29.21
CA GLU A 369 -59.55 9.34 -28.68
C GLU A 369 -60.04 10.70 -29.17
N LEU A 370 -59.18 11.73 -29.21
CA LEU A 370 -59.50 13.03 -29.81
C LEU A 370 -59.72 12.98 -31.34
N GLY A 371 -59.17 11.96 -32.01
CA GLY A 371 -59.36 11.68 -33.44
C GLY A 371 -60.61 10.87 -33.75
N SER A 372 -61.07 10.07 -32.78
CA SER A 372 -62.25 9.22 -32.90
C SER A 372 -63.50 10.06 -32.66
N THR A 373 -64.06 10.61 -33.73
CA THR A 373 -65.38 11.25 -33.74
C THR A 373 -66.50 10.20 -33.60
N ASP A 374 -66.43 9.34 -32.59
CA ASP A 374 -67.51 8.41 -32.29
C ASP A 374 -68.44 9.03 -31.25
N LYS A 375 -69.65 9.34 -31.71
CA LYS A 375 -70.74 9.97 -30.95
C LYS A 375 -71.17 9.08 -29.79
N ARG A 376 -70.47 9.11 -28.65
CA ARG A 376 -71.08 8.70 -27.38
C ARG A 376 -71.79 9.92 -26.79
N LYS A 377 -73.12 9.87 -26.85
CA LYS A 377 -74.02 10.80 -26.17
C LYS A 377 -73.59 10.93 -24.70
N PRO A 378 -73.58 12.14 -24.12
CA PRO A 378 -73.44 12.26 -22.67
C PRO A 378 -74.68 11.64 -22.02
N GLU A 379 -74.49 10.67 -21.13
CA GLU A 379 -75.54 10.24 -20.21
C GLU A 379 -75.91 11.44 -19.33
N MET A 380 -77.11 11.97 -19.57
CA MET A 380 -77.75 12.94 -18.69
C MET A 380 -77.89 12.31 -17.30
N ILE A 381 -77.19 12.89 -16.32
CA ILE A 381 -77.51 12.72 -14.90
C ILE A 381 -78.89 13.35 -14.69
N TYR A 382 -79.95 12.53 -14.58
CA TYR A 382 -81.23 12.99 -14.06
C TYR A 382 -81.17 12.99 -12.53
N ASP A 383 -81.14 14.21 -12.02
CA ASP A 383 -81.43 14.54 -10.62
C ASP A 383 -82.87 14.10 -10.32
N SER A 384 -83.03 13.04 -9.53
CA SER A 384 -84.33 12.53 -9.08
C SER A 384 -84.41 12.59 -7.57
N SER A 385 -84.63 13.81 -7.07
CA SER A 385 -85.15 14.02 -5.72
C SER A 385 -86.67 14.22 -5.78
N SER A 386 -87.44 13.20 -5.43
CA SER A 386 -88.68 13.42 -4.69
C SER A 386 -88.96 12.23 -3.76
N ARG A 387 -89.19 12.60 -2.50
CA ARG A 387 -89.31 11.78 -1.30
C ARG A 387 -90.69 11.10 -1.24
N THR A 388 -90.80 9.91 -0.66
CA THR A 388 -91.39 9.67 0.69
C THR A 388 -91.67 8.18 0.99
N SER A 389 -91.64 7.88 2.31
CA SER A 389 -92.12 6.70 3.03
C SER A 389 -91.09 5.58 3.24
N ASP A 390 -90.28 5.61 4.30
CA ASP A 390 -90.56 5.23 5.72
C ASP A 390 -90.87 3.74 5.94
N ASN A 391 -89.91 2.95 6.46
CA ASN A 391 -89.79 2.65 7.89
C ASN A 391 -88.83 1.46 8.22
N ASN A 392 -87.99 1.71 9.24
CA ASN A 392 -87.46 0.82 10.29
C ASN A 392 -86.26 -0.17 10.11
N SER A 393 -85.22 0.13 10.94
CA SER A 393 -84.23 -0.72 11.67
C SER A 393 -83.36 -1.72 10.86
N LYS A 394 -82.03 -1.55 10.66
CA LYS A 394 -80.90 -1.39 11.60
C LYS A 394 -80.95 -2.35 12.81
N LYS A 395 -80.15 -3.43 12.82
CA LYS A 395 -78.78 -3.46 13.41
C LYS A 395 -78.21 -4.88 13.65
N ASN A 396 -76.88 -4.94 13.47
CA ASN A 396 -75.88 -5.75 14.18
C ASN A 396 -75.72 -7.23 13.83
N ILE A 397 -74.69 -7.56 13.04
CA ILE A 397 -73.65 -8.50 13.48
C ILE A 397 -72.27 -7.98 13.01
N SER A 398 -71.36 -7.88 13.97
CA SER A 398 -69.93 -7.52 13.92
C SER A 398 -69.33 -8.16 15.21
N PRO A 399 -68.02 -8.35 15.40
CA PRO A 399 -66.87 -8.77 14.56
C PRO A 399 -66.05 -9.90 15.29
N PRO A 400 -64.78 -10.26 14.97
CA PRO A 400 -63.54 -9.47 15.30
C PRO A 400 -62.41 -9.65 14.22
N PHE A 401 -61.30 -8.93 14.08
CA PHE A 401 -60.41 -8.12 14.93
C PHE A 401 -59.80 -6.99 14.08
N LEU A 402 -59.86 -5.75 14.56
CA LEU A 402 -58.84 -4.73 14.32
C LEU A 402 -58.89 -3.74 15.50
N THR A 403 -58.09 -4.05 16.51
CA THR A 403 -57.60 -3.07 17.47
C THR A 403 -56.11 -2.92 17.20
N VAL A 404 -55.67 -1.78 16.68
CA VAL A 404 -54.64 -0.93 17.31
C VAL A 404 -54.75 0.46 16.67
N SER A 405 -54.90 1.44 17.55
CA SER A 405 -54.93 2.87 17.31
C SER A 405 -53.65 3.51 17.90
N LYS A 406 -53.25 4.68 17.36
CA LYS A 406 -52.37 5.73 17.96
C LYS A 406 -50.86 5.46 17.83
N SER A 407 -49.94 6.39 17.48
CA SER A 407 -49.92 7.81 17.11
C SER A 407 -48.47 8.15 16.62
N PRO A 408 -48.24 9.25 15.87
CA PRO A 408 -46.90 9.74 15.53
C PRO A 408 -46.29 10.57 16.67
N PRO A 409 -44.95 10.65 16.82
CA PRO A 409 -44.35 11.55 17.79
C PRO A 409 -44.39 13.02 17.30
N LYS A 410 -45.06 13.88 18.08
CA LYS A 410 -44.98 15.35 17.97
C LYS A 410 -43.62 15.82 18.51
N ILE A 411 -42.83 16.47 17.66
CA ILE A 411 -41.69 17.29 18.08
C ILE A 411 -42.25 18.67 18.47
N GLY A 412 -42.28 18.96 19.77
CA GLY A 412 -42.64 20.26 20.31
C GLY A 412 -41.40 21.12 20.48
N LEU A 413 -41.27 22.15 19.63
CA LEU A 413 -40.47 23.33 19.93
C LEU A 413 -41.30 24.23 20.85
N SER A 414 -40.90 24.38 22.11
CA SER A 414 -41.35 25.50 22.94
C SER A 414 -40.15 26.17 23.58
N ASP A 415 -39.85 27.36 23.09
CA ASP A 415 -38.99 28.36 23.69
C ASP A 415 -39.78 29.10 24.78
N LYS A 416 -39.36 28.99 26.05
CA LYS A 416 -38.93 30.13 26.89
C LYS A 416 -38.90 29.83 28.40
N THR A 417 -37.85 30.40 28.99
CA THR A 417 -37.70 30.92 30.35
C THR A 417 -37.38 29.96 31.50
N THR A 418 -36.07 29.90 31.77
CA THR A 418 -35.40 30.29 33.02
C THR A 418 -35.77 29.62 34.35
N SER A 419 -34.69 29.19 35.01
CA SER A 419 -34.44 29.10 36.45
C SER A 419 -34.49 27.70 37.07
N GLY A 420 -33.34 27.28 37.59
CA GLY A 420 -33.19 26.09 38.44
C GLY A 420 -32.05 25.18 38.01
N ASN A 421 -30.96 25.22 38.80
CA ASN A 421 -29.87 24.24 38.89
C ASN A 421 -28.78 24.26 37.80
N LEU A 422 -28.06 25.38 37.77
CA LEU A 422 -26.61 25.31 37.94
C LEU A 422 -26.28 24.67 39.30
N GLU A 423 -26.04 23.37 39.33
CA GLU A 423 -25.25 22.67 40.36
C GLU A 423 -25.12 21.21 39.89
N ASN A 424 -24.01 20.89 39.21
CA ASN A 424 -23.41 19.54 39.06
C ASN A 424 -22.38 19.41 37.91
N LEU A 425 -21.92 20.50 37.28
CA LEU A 425 -20.85 20.43 36.25
C LEU A 425 -19.61 21.32 36.51
N THR A 426 -19.39 21.76 37.75
CA THR A 426 -18.16 22.47 38.16
C THR A 426 -17.07 21.58 38.78
N VAL A 427 -17.15 20.25 38.67
CA VAL A 427 -16.14 19.35 39.28
C VAL A 427 -15.16 18.70 38.29
N VAL A 428 -15.41 18.72 36.96
CA VAL A 428 -14.48 18.05 36.01
C VAL A 428 -13.59 19.01 35.22
N ARG A 429 -13.79 20.33 35.32
CA ARG A 429 -12.96 21.33 34.60
C ARG A 429 -11.76 21.88 35.37
N ASN A 430 -11.47 21.40 36.58
CA ASN A 430 -10.32 21.85 37.39
C ASN A 430 -9.10 20.91 37.43
N ASN A 431 -9.07 19.82 36.64
CA ASN A 431 -7.94 18.87 36.66
C ASN A 431 -6.95 18.97 35.47
N ILE A 432 -6.93 20.08 34.72
CA ILE A 432 -5.89 20.33 33.68
C ILE A 432 -5.18 21.68 33.88
N LYS A 433 -4.97 22.09 35.14
CA LYS A 433 -4.03 23.19 35.48
C LYS A 433 -3.19 22.94 36.75
N LYS A 434 -3.03 21.69 37.18
CA LYS A 434 -2.05 21.30 38.21
C LYS A 434 -1.41 19.96 37.85
N ASN A 435 -0.29 20.06 37.13
CA ASN A 435 0.82 19.13 36.91
C ASN A 435 1.57 19.80 35.72
N LYS A 436 2.44 20.79 35.93
CA LYS A 436 3.79 20.66 36.50
C LYS A 436 4.50 19.40 36.05
#